data_AF-A0A935S703-F1
#
_entry.id   AF-A0A935S703-F1
#
_cell.length_a   1.000
_cell.length_b   1.000
_cell.length_c   1.000
_cell.angle_alpha   90.00
_cell.angle_beta   90.00
_cell.angle_gamma   90.00
#
_symmetry.space_group_name_H-M   'P 1'
#
loop_
_entity.id
_entity.type
_entity.pdbx_description
1 polymer ?
#
loop_
_entity_poly.entity_id
_entity_poly.type
_entity_poly.pdbx_seq_one_letter_code
_entity_poly.pdbx_strand_id
1 'polypeptide(L)'
;MAAMNSMMPKYMVHSQSLWDATMAYSISKVFTKNSGAKVLQLNGRFHSDEGLGTVTQLKKYNPKLRILVISCIDGGKKFPKDIDVNENKKLGDFVIYTDPSVPRTYKE
;
A
#
# COMPACT_ATOMS: atom_id res chain seq x y z
N MET A 1 -3.16 -1.26 -34.44
CA MET A 1 -2.65 -2.28 -33.49
C MET A 1 -1.61 -1.71 -32.50
N ALA A 2 -0.62 -0.93 -32.94
CA ALA A 2 0.37 -0.31 -32.04
C ALA A 2 -0.20 0.67 -30.98
N ALA A 3 -1.22 1.47 -31.33
CA ALA A 3 -1.88 2.37 -30.37
C ALA A 3 -2.68 1.64 -29.27
N MET A 4 -3.11 0.39 -29.52
CA MET A 4 -3.87 -0.40 -28.54
C MET A 4 -2.93 -0.94 -27.43
N ASN A 5 -1.70 -1.30 -27.81
CA ASN A 5 -0.66 -1.73 -26.86
C ASN A 5 -0.12 -0.59 -25.99
N SER A 6 -0.06 0.65 -26.48
CA SER A 6 0.34 1.80 -25.65
C SER A 6 -0.75 2.28 -24.68
N MET A 7 -2.02 1.99 -24.99
CA MET A 7 -3.16 2.37 -24.15
C MET A 7 -3.44 1.39 -23.00
N MET A 8 -3.11 0.09 -23.15
CA MET A 8 -3.33 -0.92 -22.09
C MET A 8 -2.67 -0.56 -20.74
N PRO A 9 -1.39 -0.14 -20.68
CA PRO A 9 -0.76 0.31 -19.43
C PRO A 9 -1.46 1.53 -18.83
N LYS A 10 -1.93 2.47 -19.67
CA LYS A 10 -2.63 3.68 -19.22
C LYS A 10 -3.94 3.34 -18.51
N TYR A 11 -4.75 2.44 -19.08
CA TYR A 11 -6.01 2.02 -18.45
C TYR A 11 -5.77 1.25 -17.15
N MET A 12 -4.70 0.47 -17.06
CA MET A 12 -4.32 -0.20 -15.82
C MET A 12 -4.00 0.82 -14.72
N VAL A 13 -3.18 1.83 -15.01
CA VAL A 13 -2.84 2.89 -14.04
C VAL A 13 -4.08 3.65 -13.59
N HIS A 14 -4.99 4.00 -14.50
CA HIS A 14 -6.25 4.66 -14.12
C HIS A 14 -7.13 3.77 -13.24
N SER A 15 -7.18 2.48 -13.51
CA SER A 15 -7.94 1.51 -12.71
C SER A 15 -7.36 1.40 -11.30
N GLN A 16 -6.04 1.33 -11.16
CA GLN A 16 -5.36 1.33 -9.85
C GLN A 16 -5.63 2.64 -9.09
N SER A 17 -5.54 3.79 -9.76
CA SER A 17 -5.83 5.10 -9.17
C SER A 17 -7.28 5.23 -8.69
N LEU A 18 -8.24 4.68 -9.45
CA LEU A 18 -9.65 4.61 -9.04
C LEU A 18 -9.82 3.70 -7.82
N TRP A 19 -9.10 2.58 -7.76
CA TRP A 19 -9.12 1.68 -6.62
C TRP A 19 -8.58 2.36 -5.36
N ASP A 20 -7.46 3.08 -5.45
CA ASP A 20 -6.93 3.89 -4.35
C ASP A 20 -7.92 4.95 -3.86
N ALA A 21 -8.60 5.62 -4.79
CA ALA A 21 -9.59 6.65 -4.47
C ALA A 21 -10.81 6.05 -3.72
N THR A 22 -11.26 4.86 -4.13
CA THR A 22 -12.41 4.19 -3.50
C THR A 22 -12.07 3.63 -2.11
N MET A 23 -10.85 3.11 -1.90
CA MET A 23 -10.36 2.75 -0.57
C MET A 23 -10.31 3.98 0.35
N ALA A 24 -9.69 5.08 -0.10
CA ALA A 24 -9.63 6.32 0.67
C ALA A 24 -11.01 6.89 1.00
N TYR A 25 -11.94 6.87 0.03
CA TYR A 25 -13.33 7.30 0.26
C TYR A 25 -13.98 6.47 1.38
N SER A 26 -13.85 5.15 1.32
CA SER A 26 -14.44 4.24 2.31
C SER A 26 -13.90 4.51 3.73
N ILE A 27 -12.60 4.71 3.85
CA ILE A 27 -11.95 5.09 5.11
C ILE A 27 -12.48 6.46 5.60
N SER A 28 -12.56 7.46 4.72
CA SER A 28 -13.04 8.80 5.08
C SER A 28 -14.46 8.77 5.66
N LYS A 29 -15.33 7.90 5.13
CA LYS A 29 -16.70 7.72 5.61
C LYS A 29 -16.76 7.19 7.04
N VAL A 30 -15.82 6.34 7.45
CA VAL A 30 -15.74 5.85 8.84
C VAL A 30 -15.49 7.01 9.80
N PHE A 31 -14.55 7.90 9.47
CA PHE A 31 -14.22 9.06 10.32
C PHE A 31 -15.35 10.10 10.38
N THR A 32 -16.17 10.24 9.33
CA THR A 32 -17.35 11.11 9.38
C THR A 32 -18.45 10.59 10.31
N LYS A 33 -18.55 9.26 10.47
CA LYS A 33 -19.60 8.63 11.28
C LYS A 33 -19.16 8.34 12.73
N ASN A 34 -17.86 8.20 12.95
CA ASN A 34 -17.29 7.79 14.24
C ASN A 34 -16.09 8.68 14.59
N SER A 35 -16.34 9.78 15.28
CA SER A 35 -15.26 10.66 15.76
C SER A 35 -14.34 9.88 16.70
N GLY A 36 -13.05 9.86 16.38
CA GLY A 36 -12.02 9.18 17.19
C GLY A 36 -11.79 7.70 16.87
N ALA A 37 -12.47 7.12 15.87
CA ALA A 37 -12.20 5.76 15.43
C ALA A 37 -10.74 5.59 14.96
N LYS A 38 -10.18 4.39 15.16
CA LYS A 38 -8.93 3.96 14.52
C LYS A 38 -9.28 2.97 13.42
N VAL A 39 -8.69 3.14 12.24
CA VAL A 39 -8.91 2.27 11.09
C VAL A 39 -7.62 1.53 10.78
N LEU A 40 -7.70 0.20 10.68
CA LEU A 40 -6.67 -0.64 10.09
C LEU A 40 -7.13 -1.03 8.69
N GLN A 41 -6.44 -0.51 7.67
CA GLN A 41 -6.64 -0.90 6.29
C GLN A 41 -5.63 -2.00 5.95
N LEU A 42 -6.12 -3.16 5.50
CA LEU A 42 -5.29 -4.22 4.95
C LEU A 42 -5.41 -4.17 3.42
N ASN A 43 -4.30 -3.96 2.73
CA ASN A 43 -4.24 -3.83 1.28
C ASN A 43 -2.93 -4.41 0.74
N GLY A 44 -2.87 -4.60 -0.59
CA GLY A 44 -1.60 -4.89 -1.26
C GLY A 44 -0.65 -3.70 -1.15
N ARG A 45 0.65 -3.96 -0.92
CA ARG A 45 1.66 -2.93 -0.58
C ARG A 45 1.72 -1.76 -1.58
N PHE A 46 1.49 -2.07 -2.86
CA PHE A 46 1.46 -1.09 -3.95
C PHE A 46 0.53 0.10 -3.69
N HIS A 47 -0.54 -0.11 -2.91
CA HIS A 47 -1.56 0.91 -2.63
C HIS A 47 -1.21 1.87 -1.49
N SER A 48 -0.10 1.65 -0.78
CA SER A 48 0.25 2.45 0.41
C SER A 48 1.75 2.71 0.58
N ASP A 49 2.62 1.93 -0.07
CA ASP A 49 4.06 2.10 0.03
C ASP A 49 4.48 3.54 -0.32
N GLU A 50 5.51 4.04 0.36
CA GLU A 50 6.04 5.40 0.25
C GLU A 50 5.01 6.51 0.55
N GLY A 51 3.89 6.16 1.19
CA GLY A 51 2.80 7.10 1.47
C GLY A 51 2.03 7.52 0.21
N LEU A 52 2.09 6.71 -0.86
CA LEU A 52 1.40 6.97 -2.13
C LEU A 52 0.04 6.25 -2.20
N GLY A 53 -0.58 6.24 -3.39
CA GLY A 53 -1.85 5.56 -3.64
C GLY A 53 -2.98 6.01 -2.71
N THR A 54 -3.50 5.07 -1.93
CA THR A 54 -4.60 5.29 -0.97
C THR A 54 -4.25 6.38 0.06
N VAL A 55 -2.99 6.44 0.51
CA VAL A 55 -2.55 7.44 1.50
C VAL A 55 -2.66 8.85 0.92
N THR A 56 -2.16 9.06 -0.30
CA THR A 56 -2.28 10.35 -1.02
C THR A 56 -3.73 10.73 -1.23
N GLN A 57 -4.60 9.78 -1.62
CA GLN A 57 -6.03 10.07 -1.80
C GLN A 57 -6.70 10.43 -0.48
N LEU A 58 -6.38 9.74 0.62
CA LEU A 58 -6.94 9.99 1.94
C LEU A 58 -6.54 11.38 2.47
N LYS A 59 -5.31 11.82 2.21
CA LYS A 59 -4.83 13.17 2.55
C LYS A 59 -5.61 14.28 1.84
N LYS A 60 -6.20 14.03 0.66
CA LYS A 60 -7.09 15.00 -0.01
C LYS A 60 -8.39 15.21 0.76
N TYR A 61 -8.92 14.18 1.40
CA TYR A 61 -10.13 14.29 2.23
C TYR A 61 -9.84 14.97 3.57
N ASN A 62 -8.72 14.64 4.21
CA ASN A 62 -8.31 15.28 5.46
C ASN A 62 -6.78 15.28 5.60
N PRO A 63 -6.10 16.41 5.33
CA PRO A 63 -4.65 16.49 5.39
C PRO A 63 -4.09 16.32 6.82
N LYS A 64 -4.93 16.56 7.84
CA LYS A 64 -4.57 16.47 9.26
C LYS A 64 -4.63 15.04 9.82
N LEU A 65 -5.11 14.05 9.05
CA LEU A 65 -5.11 12.66 9.50
C LEU A 65 -3.69 12.19 9.80
N ARG A 66 -3.51 11.55 10.95
CA ARG A 66 -2.29 10.79 11.24
C ARG A 66 -2.44 9.43 10.58
N ILE A 67 -1.55 9.13 9.65
CA ILE A 67 -1.53 7.89 8.88
C ILE A 67 -0.18 7.26 9.13
N LEU A 68 -0.17 5.94 9.33
CA LEU A 68 1.02 5.14 9.55
C LEU A 68 0.97 3.98 8.55
N VAL A 69 2.04 3.78 7.79
CA VAL A 69 2.19 2.72 6.80
C VAL A 69 3.10 1.63 7.36
N ILE A 70 2.59 0.41 7.38
CA ILE A 70 3.36 -0.80 7.68
C ILE A 70 3.47 -1.59 6.39
N SER A 71 4.67 -1.64 5.81
CA SER A 71 4.91 -2.40 4.58
C SER A 71 5.49 -3.78 4.93
N CYS A 72 4.92 -4.84 4.36
CA CYS A 72 5.40 -6.20 4.54
C CYS A 72 6.07 -6.69 3.25
N ILE A 73 7.34 -7.09 3.35
CA ILE A 73 8.16 -7.54 2.23
C ILE A 73 8.77 -8.91 2.49
N ASP A 74 8.97 -9.69 1.43
CA ASP A 74 9.65 -10.99 1.53
C ASP A 74 11.13 -10.76 1.82
N GLY A 75 11.63 -11.34 2.93
CA GLY A 75 13.03 -11.23 3.31
C GLY A 75 13.99 -12.02 2.41
N GLY A 76 13.48 -13.00 1.66
CA GLY A 76 14.24 -13.81 0.72
C GLY A 76 15.51 -14.42 1.33
N LYS A 77 16.55 -14.59 0.51
CA LYS A 77 17.82 -15.21 0.94
C LYS A 77 18.59 -14.41 2.00
N LYS A 78 18.29 -13.12 2.16
CA LYS A 78 18.95 -12.24 3.13
C LYS A 78 18.36 -12.38 4.54
N PHE A 79 17.19 -13.00 4.68
CA PHE A 79 16.52 -13.14 5.98
C PHE A 79 17.21 -14.16 6.90
N PRO A 80 17.35 -13.90 8.21
CA PRO A 80 17.11 -12.62 8.89
C PRO A 80 18.36 -11.73 9.01
N LYS A 81 19.55 -12.26 8.70
CA LYS A 81 20.84 -11.70 9.13
C LYS A 81 21.41 -10.61 8.22
N ASP A 82 21.18 -10.73 6.91
CA ASP A 82 21.83 -9.91 5.88
C ASP A 82 20.88 -8.87 5.27
N ILE A 83 19.85 -8.47 6.04
CA ILE A 83 18.88 -7.45 5.63
C ILE A 83 19.54 -6.07 5.67
N ASP A 84 19.62 -5.41 4.52
CA ASP A 84 19.93 -3.98 4.47
C ASP A 84 18.65 -3.17 4.69
N VAL A 85 18.55 -2.56 5.87
CA VAL A 85 17.43 -1.71 6.26
C VAL A 85 17.36 -0.42 5.43
N ASN A 86 18.45 0.01 4.81
CA ASN A 86 18.47 1.24 4.02
C ASN A 86 17.80 1.08 2.65
N GLU A 87 17.78 -0.14 2.08
CA GLU A 87 17.18 -0.44 0.78
C GLU A 87 15.68 -0.08 0.76
N ASN A 88 14.96 -0.38 1.85
CA ASN A 88 13.50 -0.30 1.89
C ASN A 88 12.94 0.72 2.88
N LYS A 89 13.79 1.56 3.51
CA LYS A 89 13.39 2.52 4.56
C LYS A 89 12.30 3.51 4.15
N LYS A 90 12.06 3.69 2.84
CA LYS A 90 11.05 4.61 2.32
C LYS A 90 9.67 3.96 2.17
N LEU A 91 9.57 2.63 2.20
CA LEU A 91 8.31 1.94 1.91
C LEU A 91 7.22 2.25 2.94
N GLY A 92 7.57 2.52 4.19
CA GLY A 92 6.60 2.91 5.22
C GLY A 92 7.29 3.38 6.49
N ASP A 93 6.47 3.76 7.48
CA ASP A 93 6.95 4.09 8.83
C ASP A 93 7.55 2.86 9.52
N PHE A 94 7.02 1.68 9.19
CA PHE A 94 7.58 0.38 9.56
C PHE A 94 7.69 -0.52 8.34
N VAL A 95 8.78 -1.28 8.27
CA VAL A 95 8.97 -2.33 7.26
C VAL A 95 9.19 -3.65 7.96
N ILE A 96 8.32 -4.61 7.66
CA ILE A 96 8.39 -5.97 8.18
C ILE A 96 8.95 -6.87 7.08
N TYR A 97 10.09 -7.48 7.35
CA TYR A 97 10.65 -8.53 6.51
C TYR A 97 10.10 -9.87 6.98
N THR A 98 9.39 -10.58 6.12
CA THR A 98 8.76 -11.87 6.44
C THR A 98 9.73 -13.02 6.21
N ASP A 99 9.64 -14.04 7.07
CA ASP A 99 10.43 -15.27 6.96
C ASP A 99 10.00 -16.08 5.72
N PRO A 100 10.88 -16.31 4.74
CA PRO A 100 10.56 -17.04 3.52
C PRO A 100 10.30 -18.55 3.76
N SER A 101 10.67 -19.09 4.92
CA SER A 101 10.40 -20.48 5.27
C SER A 101 8.93 -20.72 5.66
N VAL A 102 8.19 -19.65 5.99
CA VAL A 102 6.76 -19.74 6.29
C VAL A 102 5.98 -19.95 4.98
N PRO A 103 5.16 -21.01 4.87
CA PRO A 103 4.41 -21.28 3.65
C PRO A 103 3.47 -20.13 3.27
N ARG A 104 3.42 -19.79 1.98
CA ARG A 104 2.44 -18.85 1.45
C ARG A 104 1.07 -19.51 1.37
N THR A 105 0.02 -18.71 1.59
CA THR A 105 -1.38 -19.15 1.52
C THR A 105 -1.88 -19.36 0.08
N TYR A 106 -1.12 -18.93 -0.93
CA TYR A 106 -1.40 -19.15 -2.35
C TYR A 106 -0.23 -19.87 -3.04
N LYS A 107 -0.55 -20.68 -4.05
CA LYS A 107 0.44 -21.36 -4.89
C LYS A 107 0.92 -20.40 -5.98
N GLU A 108 2.22 -20.45 -6.29
CA GLU A 108 2.80 -19.73 -7.43
C GLU A 108 2.40 -20.37 -8.77
#